data_AF-A0A8S0FFV5-F1
#
_entry.id   AF-A0A8S0FFV5-F1
#
_cell.length_a   1.000
_cell.length_b   1.000
_cell.length_c   1.000
_cell.angle_alpha   90.00
_cell.angle_beta   90.00
_cell.angle_gamma   90.00
#
_symmetry.space_group_name_H-M   'P 1'
#
loop_
_entity.id
_entity.type
_entity.pdbx_description
1 polymer ?
#
loop_
_entity_poly.entity_id
_entity_poly.type
_entity_poly.pdbx_seq_one_letter_code
_entity_poly.pdbx_strand_id
1 'polypeptide(L)'
;MEVQSVPGTRNKFNMLASCGQGAGGLLLAGHTDTVPFDDGRWTRDPFTLTEHDGKLYGLGTADMKGFFAFILDALRDVDVTKLAKPLYILATADEETSMAGARYFAETTALRPDCAIIGEPTSLQPVRAHKGHIVIVKCHSNYGSVGPLQRSVARG
;
A
#
# COMPACT_ATOMS: atom_id res chain seq x y z
N MET A 1 -18.85 1.14 2.66
CA MET A 1 -17.50 1.51 2.20
C MET A 1 -17.09 2.76 2.95
N GLU A 2 -15.88 2.77 3.46
CA GLU A 2 -15.28 3.88 4.21
C GLU A 2 -13.95 4.26 3.55
N VAL A 3 -13.67 5.56 3.48
CA VAL A 3 -12.41 6.10 2.97
C VAL A 3 -11.78 6.95 4.06
N GLN A 4 -10.52 6.67 4.37
CA GLN A 4 -9.81 7.26 5.49
C GLN A 4 -8.52 7.93 5.00
N SER A 5 -8.39 9.24 5.22
CA SER A 5 -7.16 9.97 4.91
C SER A 5 -6.00 9.46 5.76
N VAL A 6 -4.84 9.19 5.16
CA VAL A 6 -3.67 8.72 5.88
C VAL A 6 -2.91 9.91 6.49
N PRO A 7 -2.77 10.03 7.82
CA PRO A 7 -2.09 11.13 8.47
C PRO A 7 -0.64 11.28 8.02
N GLY A 8 -0.14 12.51 7.93
CA GLY A 8 1.24 12.78 7.56
C GLY A 8 1.55 12.61 6.06
N THR A 9 0.57 12.27 5.24
CA THR A 9 0.71 12.15 3.78
C THR A 9 -0.08 13.22 3.04
N ARG A 10 0.25 13.46 1.76
CA ARG A 10 -0.52 14.36 0.89
C ARG A 10 -1.39 13.53 -0.06
N ASN A 11 -2.71 13.68 0.04
CA ASN A 11 -3.70 13.02 -0.84
C ASN A 11 -3.57 11.49 -0.91
N LYS A 12 -3.21 10.82 0.18
CA LYS A 12 -3.27 9.34 0.27
C LYS A 12 -4.39 8.90 1.19
N PHE A 13 -5.05 7.81 0.81
CA PHE A 13 -6.26 7.33 1.46
C PHE A 13 -6.23 5.81 1.56
N ASN A 14 -6.64 5.29 2.70
CA ASN A 14 -7.08 3.91 2.82
C ASN A 14 -8.55 3.81 2.43
N MET A 15 -8.95 2.63 1.93
CA MET A 15 -10.33 2.29 1.68
C MET A 15 -10.66 0.95 2.33
N LEU A 16 -11.76 0.90 3.08
CA LEU A 16 -12.33 -0.31 3.64
C LEU A 16 -13.73 -0.56 3.06
N ALA A 17 -13.89 -1.68 2.35
CA ALA A 17 -15.19 -2.20 1.98
C ALA A 17 -15.56 -3.38 2.87
N SER A 18 -16.84 -3.52 3.22
CA SER A 18 -17.34 -4.59 4.06
C SER A 18 -18.70 -5.09 3.58
N CYS A 19 -18.93 -6.38 3.73
CA CYS A 19 -20.23 -7.02 3.53
C CYS A 19 -20.43 -8.14 4.56
N GLY A 20 -21.68 -8.58 4.74
CA GLY A 20 -22.06 -9.47 5.83
C GLY A 20 -22.13 -8.76 7.19
N GLN A 21 -22.49 -9.49 8.24
CA GLN A 21 -22.67 -8.98 9.60
C GLN A 21 -22.08 -9.97 10.61
N GLY A 22 -21.84 -9.48 11.84
CA GLY A 22 -21.30 -10.28 12.94
C GLY A 22 -19.83 -9.95 13.28
N ALA A 23 -19.23 -10.78 14.12
CA ALA A 23 -17.83 -10.67 14.54
C ALA A 23 -16.94 -11.65 13.78
N GLY A 24 -15.62 -11.41 13.78
CA GLY A 24 -14.66 -12.26 13.09
C GLY A 24 -14.67 -11.99 11.59
N GLY A 25 -14.60 -13.05 10.79
CA GLY A 25 -14.67 -12.97 9.33
C GLY A 25 -13.31 -12.99 8.63
N LEU A 26 -13.32 -12.60 7.36
CA LEU A 26 -12.14 -12.63 6.49
C LEU A 26 -11.74 -11.22 6.08
N LEU A 27 -10.47 -10.87 6.26
CA LEU A 27 -9.87 -9.65 5.73
C LEU A 27 -9.02 -9.98 4.50
N LEU A 28 -9.35 -9.38 3.36
CA LEU A 28 -8.56 -9.40 2.15
C LEU A 28 -7.86 -8.05 2.03
N ALA A 29 -6.55 -8.01 2.19
CA ALA A 29 -5.80 -6.76 2.26
C ALA A 29 -4.73 -6.65 1.18
N GLY A 30 -4.52 -5.43 0.70
CA GLY A 30 -3.49 -5.09 -0.27
C GLY A 30 -3.26 -3.59 -0.34
N HIS A 31 -2.28 -3.17 -1.14
CA HIS A 31 -1.96 -1.77 -1.37
C HIS A 31 -2.30 -1.31 -2.79
N THR A 32 -2.61 -0.03 -2.93
CA THR A 32 -3.04 0.58 -4.20
C THR A 32 -2.00 1.48 -4.84
N ASP A 33 -0.99 1.89 -4.06
CA ASP A 33 0.18 2.57 -4.57
C ASP A 33 1.06 1.65 -5.41
N THR A 34 2.00 2.25 -6.11
CA THR A 34 3.02 1.55 -6.88
C THR A 34 4.30 2.35 -6.76
N VAL A 35 5.44 1.68 -6.92
CA VAL A 35 6.71 2.37 -7.10
C VAL A 35 6.70 3.30 -8.33
N PRO A 36 7.54 4.35 -8.36
CA PRO A 36 7.82 5.09 -9.58
C PRO A 36 8.33 4.16 -10.69
N PHE A 37 8.02 4.48 -11.93
CA PHE A 37 8.48 3.72 -13.10
C PHE A 37 9.48 4.53 -13.92
N ASP A 38 10.39 3.82 -14.60
CA ASP A 38 11.39 4.44 -15.48
C ASP A 38 10.89 4.51 -16.92
N ASP A 39 10.59 5.70 -17.43
CA ASP A 39 10.08 5.96 -18.80
C ASP A 39 10.91 5.28 -19.93
N GLY A 40 12.19 4.96 -19.69
CA GLY A 40 13.08 4.34 -20.68
C GLY A 40 13.24 2.82 -20.60
N ARG A 41 12.70 2.16 -19.56
CA ARG A 41 12.85 0.70 -19.36
C ARG A 41 11.62 -0.11 -19.72
N TRP A 42 10.50 0.57 -19.90
CA TRP A 42 9.25 -0.05 -20.28
C TRP A 42 9.19 -0.27 -21.78
N THR A 43 8.89 -1.50 -22.18
CA THR A 43 8.66 -1.88 -23.59
C THR A 43 7.22 -1.67 -24.04
N ARG A 44 6.34 -1.30 -23.09
CA ARG A 44 4.89 -1.12 -23.23
C ARG A 44 4.47 0.03 -22.33
N ASP A 45 3.34 0.66 -22.60
CA ASP A 45 2.80 1.70 -21.72
C ASP A 45 2.50 1.12 -20.32
N PRO A 46 3.13 1.62 -19.24
CA PRO A 46 2.89 1.14 -17.87
C PRO A 46 1.47 1.38 -17.37
N PHE A 47 0.76 2.36 -17.92
CA PHE A 47 -0.60 2.71 -17.49
C PHE A 47 -1.70 2.00 -18.28
N THR A 48 -1.33 1.33 -19.37
CA THR A 48 -2.26 0.57 -20.20
C THR A 48 -2.01 -0.93 -20.01
N LEU A 49 -3.00 -1.63 -19.45
CA LEU A 49 -2.93 -3.09 -19.31
C LEU A 49 -2.80 -3.73 -20.70
N THR A 50 -1.69 -4.40 -20.94
CA THR A 50 -1.36 -5.04 -22.22
C THR A 50 -1.14 -6.53 -22.04
N GLU A 51 -1.85 -7.35 -22.79
CA GLU A 51 -1.61 -8.79 -22.85
C GLU A 51 -0.59 -9.13 -23.94
N HIS A 52 0.41 -9.96 -23.62
CA HIS A 52 1.37 -10.48 -24.58
C HIS A 52 1.94 -11.82 -24.09
N ASP A 53 2.01 -12.82 -24.98
CA ASP A 53 2.49 -14.18 -24.67
C ASP A 53 1.88 -14.78 -23.39
N GLY A 54 0.56 -14.59 -23.21
CA GLY A 54 -0.19 -15.07 -22.04
C GLY A 54 0.17 -14.38 -20.72
N LYS A 55 0.84 -13.22 -20.78
CA LYS A 55 1.19 -12.40 -19.61
C LYS A 55 0.54 -11.03 -19.71
N LEU A 56 0.11 -10.51 -18.57
CA LEU A 56 -0.44 -9.17 -18.42
C LEU A 56 0.66 -8.21 -17.95
N TYR A 57 0.87 -7.14 -18.71
CA TYR A 57 1.87 -6.10 -18.46
C TYR A 57 1.16 -4.80 -18.08
N GLY A 58 1.59 -4.19 -16.98
CA GLY A 58 1.09 -2.93 -16.46
C GLY A 58 1.69 -2.65 -15.10
N LEU A 59 1.82 -1.38 -14.74
CA LEU A 59 2.37 -0.95 -13.46
C LEU A 59 1.43 -1.36 -12.33
N GLY A 60 1.96 -2.19 -11.44
CA GLY A 60 1.24 -2.78 -10.33
C GLY A 60 0.32 -3.94 -10.68
N THR A 61 0.38 -4.48 -11.91
CA THR A 61 -0.37 -5.72 -12.26
C THR A 61 0.04 -6.89 -11.36
N ALA A 62 1.35 -7.05 -11.11
CA ALA A 62 1.85 -8.05 -10.16
C ALA A 62 1.89 -7.54 -8.72
N ASP A 63 2.24 -6.27 -8.51
CA ASP A 63 2.44 -5.65 -7.20
C ASP A 63 1.63 -4.36 -7.00
N MET A 64 0.40 -4.44 -6.48
CA MET A 64 -0.37 -5.68 -6.28
C MET A 64 -1.84 -5.52 -6.69
N LYS A 65 -2.11 -4.62 -7.63
CA LYS A 65 -3.46 -4.31 -8.13
C LYS A 65 -4.18 -5.51 -8.74
N GLY A 66 -3.43 -6.46 -9.30
CA GLY A 66 -4.00 -7.72 -9.80
C GLY A 66 -4.76 -8.50 -8.74
N PHE A 67 -4.33 -8.43 -7.47
CA PHE A 67 -5.03 -9.08 -6.36
C PHE A 67 -6.46 -8.57 -6.19
N PHE A 68 -6.69 -7.26 -6.27
CA PHE A 68 -8.03 -6.71 -6.18
C PHE A 68 -8.91 -7.17 -7.35
N ALA A 69 -8.36 -7.26 -8.56
CA ALA A 69 -9.10 -7.80 -9.70
C ALA A 69 -9.53 -9.25 -9.44
N PHE A 70 -8.64 -10.10 -8.91
CA PHE A 70 -8.97 -11.47 -8.53
C PHE A 70 -10.03 -11.56 -7.44
N ILE A 71 -9.98 -10.70 -6.42
CA ILE A 71 -11.01 -10.65 -5.37
C ILE A 71 -12.37 -10.32 -5.98
N LEU A 72 -12.45 -9.27 -6.80
CA LEU A 72 -13.71 -8.84 -7.40
C LEU A 72 -14.27 -9.88 -8.36
N ASP A 73 -13.41 -10.60 -9.09
CA ASP A 73 -13.81 -11.70 -9.95
C ASP A 73 -14.32 -12.90 -9.13
N ALA A 74 -13.59 -13.30 -8.08
CA ALA A 74 -14.00 -14.38 -7.19
C ALA A 74 -15.31 -14.11 -6.44
N LEU A 75 -15.60 -12.84 -6.13
CA LEU A 75 -16.83 -12.42 -5.47
C LEU A 75 -18.00 -12.17 -6.43
N ARG A 76 -17.77 -12.17 -7.75
CA ARG A 76 -18.79 -11.83 -8.75
C ARG A 76 -20.04 -12.71 -8.63
N ASP A 77 -19.84 -14.00 -8.42
CA ASP A 77 -20.92 -15.00 -8.35
C ASP A 77 -21.27 -15.39 -6.91
N VAL A 78 -20.70 -14.69 -5.91
CA VAL A 78 -20.97 -14.93 -4.50
C VAL A 78 -22.15 -14.08 -4.05
N ASP A 79 -23.19 -14.73 -3.54
CA ASP A 79 -24.29 -14.04 -2.87
C ASP A 79 -23.82 -13.53 -1.49
N VAL A 80 -23.29 -12.31 -1.48
CA VAL A 80 -22.72 -11.66 -0.29
C VAL A 80 -23.74 -11.49 0.85
N THR A 81 -25.04 -11.60 0.57
CA THR A 81 -26.10 -11.52 1.59
C THR A 81 -26.23 -12.80 2.42
N LYS A 82 -25.71 -13.92 1.92
CA LYS A 82 -25.74 -15.24 2.57
C LYS A 82 -24.45 -15.58 3.31
N LEU A 83 -23.51 -14.66 3.39
CA LEU A 83 -22.26 -14.88 4.13
C LEU A 83 -22.56 -15.08 5.62
N ALA A 84 -22.09 -16.21 6.17
CA ALA A 84 -22.26 -16.52 7.59
C ALA A 84 -21.39 -15.65 8.51
N LYS A 85 -20.36 -15.01 7.96
CA LYS A 85 -19.43 -14.11 8.64
C LYS A 85 -19.09 -12.93 7.74
N PRO A 86 -18.67 -11.79 8.29
CA PRO A 86 -18.36 -10.62 7.49
C PRO A 86 -17.10 -10.84 6.63
N LEU A 87 -17.07 -10.16 5.49
CA LEU A 87 -15.93 -10.09 4.58
C LEU A 87 -15.50 -8.63 4.46
N TYR A 88 -14.20 -8.39 4.58
CA TYR A 88 -13.59 -7.08 4.50
C TYR A 88 -12.58 -7.04 3.36
N ILE A 89 -12.58 -5.96 2.58
CA ILE A 89 -11.53 -5.65 1.60
C ILE A 89 -10.87 -4.35 2.05
N LEU A 90 -9.59 -4.41 2.36
CA LEU A 90 -8.78 -3.26 2.75
C LEU A 90 -7.77 -2.94 1.65
N ALA A 91 -7.90 -1.73 1.11
CA ALA A 91 -6.92 -1.13 0.23
C ALA A 91 -6.15 -0.07 1.02
N THR A 92 -4.88 -0.33 1.30
CA THR A 92 -3.99 0.64 1.95
C THR A 92 -3.29 1.51 0.93
N ALA A 93 -2.84 2.68 1.38
CA ALA A 93 -1.92 3.51 0.63
C ALA A 93 -0.58 3.63 1.36
N ASP A 94 0.44 3.94 0.58
CA ASP A 94 1.79 4.24 1.05
C ASP A 94 2.56 3.05 1.63
N GLU A 95 2.25 1.85 1.16
CA GLU A 95 2.98 0.63 1.53
C GLU A 95 4.44 0.74 1.08
N GLU A 96 4.65 1.15 -0.18
CA GLU A 96 5.93 1.12 -0.89
C GLU A 96 6.96 2.16 -0.38
N THR A 97 6.56 3.04 0.55
CA THR A 97 7.47 4.05 1.11
C THR A 97 7.57 4.03 2.63
N SER A 98 6.44 4.04 3.34
CA SER A 98 6.43 4.29 4.79
C SER A 98 5.53 3.35 5.59
N MET A 99 4.69 2.57 4.91
CA MET A 99 3.64 1.74 5.49
C MET A 99 2.62 2.52 6.32
N ALA A 100 2.51 3.85 6.10
CA ALA A 100 1.66 4.73 6.91
C ALA A 100 0.19 4.32 6.89
N GLY A 101 -0.34 3.89 5.73
CA GLY A 101 -1.72 3.47 5.61
C GLY A 101 -2.04 2.24 6.46
N ALA A 102 -1.25 1.17 6.32
CA ALA A 102 -1.43 -0.06 7.09
C ALA A 102 -1.27 0.17 8.59
N ARG A 103 -0.25 0.94 8.99
CA ARG A 103 -0.02 1.29 10.40
C ARG A 103 -1.19 2.06 11.00
N TYR A 104 -1.65 3.10 10.30
CA TYR A 104 -2.76 3.91 10.78
C TYR A 104 -4.06 3.10 10.90
N PHE A 105 -4.33 2.22 9.93
CA PHE A 105 -5.47 1.32 10.02
C PHE A 105 -5.36 0.38 11.23
N ALA A 106 -4.20 -0.23 11.45
CA ALA A 106 -3.98 -1.14 12.58
C ALA A 106 -4.14 -0.44 13.94
N GLU A 107 -3.72 0.82 14.06
CA GLU A 107 -3.83 1.61 15.29
C GLU A 107 -5.27 2.11 15.56
N THR A 108 -6.09 2.30 14.51
CA THR A 108 -7.42 2.92 14.64
C THR A 108 -8.58 1.95 14.50
N THR A 109 -8.37 0.77 13.92
CA THR A 109 -9.47 -0.16 13.62
C THR A 109 -9.93 -0.95 14.85
N ALA A 110 -11.25 -1.01 15.02
CA ALA A 110 -11.89 -1.95 15.95
C ALA A 110 -12.05 -3.36 15.35
N LEU A 111 -11.76 -3.56 14.06
CA LEU A 111 -11.96 -4.84 13.39
C LEU A 111 -11.04 -5.93 13.94
N ARG A 112 -11.62 -7.12 14.13
CA ARG A 112 -10.92 -8.33 14.58
C ARG A 112 -11.33 -9.51 13.70
N PRO A 113 -10.84 -9.57 12.45
CA PRO A 113 -11.13 -10.70 11.55
C PRO A 113 -10.52 -12.00 12.09
N ASP A 114 -11.13 -13.14 11.77
CA ASP A 114 -10.60 -14.46 12.15
C ASP A 114 -9.37 -14.83 11.31
N CYS A 115 -9.31 -14.34 10.08
CA CYS A 115 -8.23 -14.59 9.14
C CYS A 115 -7.97 -13.36 8.27
N ALA A 116 -6.72 -13.18 7.84
CA ALA A 116 -6.33 -12.20 6.85
C ALA A 116 -5.54 -12.86 5.72
N ILE A 117 -5.85 -12.49 4.48
CA ILE A 117 -5.07 -12.82 3.28
C ILE A 117 -4.51 -11.51 2.74
N ILE A 118 -3.18 -11.45 2.65
CA ILE A 118 -2.47 -10.31 2.05
C ILE A 118 -2.08 -10.71 0.64
N GLY A 119 -2.44 -9.89 -0.35
CA GLY A 119 -2.31 -10.23 -1.76
C GLY A 119 -0.93 -10.07 -2.39
N GLU A 120 0.13 -9.97 -1.59
CA GLU A 120 1.50 -9.81 -2.08
C GLU A 120 1.89 -10.96 -3.04
N PRO A 121 2.69 -10.66 -4.08
CA PRO A 121 3.06 -11.65 -5.08
C PRO A 121 3.99 -12.71 -4.49
N THR A 122 3.43 -13.91 -4.26
CA THR A 122 4.14 -15.06 -3.68
C THR A 122 4.30 -16.22 -4.67
N SER A 123 4.22 -15.93 -5.98
CA SER A 123 4.18 -16.94 -7.03
C SER A 123 3.06 -17.99 -6.80
N LEU A 124 1.92 -17.53 -6.28
CA LEU A 124 0.76 -18.36 -5.90
C LEU A 124 1.05 -19.40 -4.80
N GLN A 125 2.12 -19.20 -4.02
CA GLN A 125 2.43 -20.05 -2.87
C GLN A 125 1.99 -19.39 -1.56
N PRO A 126 1.16 -20.03 -0.73
CA PRO A 126 0.77 -19.46 0.55
C PRO A 126 1.97 -19.27 1.48
N VAL A 127 2.28 -18.00 1.78
CA VAL A 127 3.32 -17.61 2.74
C VAL A 127 2.64 -17.18 4.05
N ARG A 128 3.02 -17.81 5.17
CA ARG A 128 2.39 -17.54 6.49
C ARG A 128 3.11 -16.47 7.31
N ALA A 129 4.33 -16.09 6.92
CA ALA A 129 5.13 -15.07 7.60
C ALA A 129 6.18 -14.47 6.66
N HIS A 130 6.46 -13.18 6.82
CA HIS A 130 7.56 -12.45 6.18
C HIS A 130 8.60 -12.05 7.24
N LYS A 131 9.87 -11.86 6.85
CA LYS A 131 10.94 -11.43 7.77
C LYS A 131 10.77 -9.95 8.13
N GLY A 132 11.06 -9.55 9.37
CA GLY A 132 11.01 -8.13 9.72
C GLY A 132 11.97 -7.27 8.88
N HIS A 133 11.54 -6.07 8.50
CA HIS A 133 12.38 -5.07 7.84
C HIS A 133 12.86 -4.03 8.86
N ILE A 134 14.16 -3.72 8.86
CA ILE A 134 14.76 -2.69 9.71
C ILE A 134 15.65 -1.77 8.88
N VAL A 135 15.46 -0.46 9.02
CA VAL A 135 16.29 0.56 8.38
C VAL A 135 17.06 1.31 9.45
N ILE A 136 18.38 1.35 9.33
CA ILE A 136 19.26 2.10 10.23
C ILE A 136 19.80 3.32 9.48
N VAL A 137 19.38 4.52 9.87
CA VAL A 137 19.87 5.77 9.29
C VAL A 137 20.92 6.37 10.21
N LYS A 138 22.14 6.56 9.68
CA LYS A 138 23.24 7.23 10.40
C LYS A 138 23.48 8.61 9.81
N CYS A 139 23.13 9.65 10.55
CA CYS A 139 23.42 11.03 10.18
C CYS A 139 24.82 11.41 10.68
N HIS A 140 25.67 11.93 9.79
CA HIS A 140 26.92 12.59 10.17
C HIS A 140 26.77 14.09 9.95
N SER A 141 26.90 14.87 11.02
CA SER A 141 27.04 16.32 10.94
C SER A 141 28.52 16.66 10.83
N ASN A 142 28.91 17.37 9.77
CA ASN A 142 30.20 18.03 9.70
C ASN A 142 30.00 19.47 10.20
N TYR A 143 30.43 19.74 11.44
CA TYR A 143 30.54 21.10 11.94
C TYR A 143 31.79 21.75 11.34
N GLY A 144 31.62 22.47 10.22
CA GLY A 144 32.61 23.43 9.74
C GLY A 144 32.45 24.75 10.50
N SER A 145 33.54 25.33 11.00
CA SER A 145 33.53 26.66 11.61
C SER A 145 33.12 27.71 10.56
N VAL A 146 31.95 28.31 10.73
CA VAL A 146 31.59 29.55 10.02
C VAL A 146 32.54 30.65 10.48
N GLY A 147 33.35 31.16 9.55
CA GLY A 147 34.26 32.29 9.79
C GLY A 147 33.52 33.55 10.26
N PRO A 148 34.20 34.49 10.93
CA PRO A 148 33.54 35.62 11.57
C PRO A 148 32.81 36.52 10.56
N LEU A 149 31.58 36.87 10.89
CA LEU A 149 30.78 37.91 10.22
C LEU A 149 31.59 39.22 10.14
N GLN A 150 32.02 39.61 8.94
CA GLN A 150 32.52 40.97 8.69
C GLN A 150 31.37 41.96 8.86
N ARG A 151 31.36 42.70 9.97
CA ARG A 151 30.57 43.93 10.10
C ARG A 151 31.22 45.02 9.25
N SER A 152 30.64 45.31 8.10
CA SER A 152 30.95 46.55 7.36
C SER A 152 30.37 47.74 8.13
N VAL A 153 31.26 48.59 8.64
CA VAL A 153 30.92 49.92 9.16
C VAL A 153 30.84 50.86 7.96
N ALA A 154 29.64 51.28 7.57
CA ALA A 154 29.46 52.37 6.63
C ALA A 154 29.82 53.69 7.33
N ARG A 155 30.87 54.35 6.86
CA ARG A 155 31.11 55.79 7.06
C ARG A 155 30.38 56.54 5.94
N GLY A 156 29.64 57.58 6.31
CA GLY A 156 28.95 58.51 5.40
C GLY A 156 27.90 59.31 6.14
#